data_AF-A0A1X0QFP2-F1
#
_entry.id   AF-A0A1X0QFP2-F1
#
_cell.length_a   1.000
_cell.length_b   1.000
_cell.length_c   1.000
_cell.angle_alpha   90.00
_cell.angle_beta   90.00
_cell.angle_gamma   90.00
#
_symmetry.space_group_name_H-M   'P 1'
#
loop_
_entity.id
_entity.type
_entity.pdbx_description
1 polymer ?
#
loop_
_entity_poly.entity_id
_entity_poly.type
_entity_poly.pdbx_seq_one_letter_code
_entity_poly.pdbx_strand_id
1 'polypeptide(L)'
;MGNEFIINGKNTFPGCLNISFPYVEGEGLLMKLKDYALSSGSACTSASLEPSYVLRALGRSDDLAHSSIRFGFGRFSTETDVINLAKKTASAVNNLREMSPLYEMAKSGIDLSSIKWTA
;
A
#
# COMPACT_ATOMS: atom_id res chain seq x y z
N MET A 1 0.81 9.63 -13.45
CA MET A 1 0.54 8.19 -13.29
C MET A 1 1.68 7.36 -12.67
N GLY A 2 2.91 7.86 -12.45
CA GLY A 2 4.00 7.02 -11.89
C GLY A 2 4.18 7.01 -10.36
N ASN A 3 3.78 8.08 -9.68
CA ASN A 3 4.09 8.32 -8.26
C ASN A 3 2.83 8.45 -7.38
N GLU A 4 1.70 7.94 -7.85
CA GLU A 4 0.44 8.09 -7.14
C GLU A 4 0.40 7.13 -5.94
N PHE A 5 0.09 7.68 -4.77
CA PHE A 5 -0.19 6.96 -3.54
C PHE A 5 -1.30 7.71 -2.80
N ILE A 6 -2.04 6.99 -1.94
CA ILE A 6 -3.19 7.53 -1.23
C ILE A 6 -2.93 7.41 0.27
N ILE A 7 -2.92 8.53 0.97
CA ILE A 7 -2.88 8.52 2.44
C ILE A 7 -4.27 8.19 2.98
N ASN A 8 -4.34 7.15 3.80
CA ASN A 8 -5.58 6.67 4.40
C ASN A 8 -5.84 7.37 5.75
N GLY A 9 -6.85 8.23 5.77
CA GLY A 9 -7.27 8.99 6.95
C GLY A 9 -7.02 10.49 6.82
N LYS A 10 -7.76 11.29 7.59
CA LYS A 10 -7.58 12.74 7.75
C LYS A 10 -7.32 13.00 9.23
N ASN A 11 -6.36 13.88 9.56
CA ASN A 11 -5.92 14.17 10.94
C ASN A 11 -5.39 12.92 11.68
N THR A 12 -4.34 12.30 11.14
CA THR A 12 -3.75 11.08 11.70
C THR A 12 -2.77 11.37 12.84
N PHE A 13 -2.56 10.38 13.71
CA PHE A 13 -1.48 10.40 14.69
C PHE A 13 -0.12 10.38 13.95
N PRO A 14 0.85 11.27 14.26
CA PRO A 14 2.11 11.35 13.51
C PRO A 14 2.92 10.06 13.45
N GLY A 15 2.83 9.21 14.48
CA GLY A 15 3.52 7.91 14.50
C GLY A 15 2.81 6.79 13.73
N CYS A 16 1.66 7.07 13.09
CA CYS A 16 0.89 6.09 12.33
C CYS A 16 0.51 6.67 10.96
N LEU A 17 1.23 6.24 9.93
CA LEU A 17 0.98 6.62 8.54
C LEU A 17 0.50 5.40 7.77
N ASN A 18 -0.72 5.44 7.24
CA ASN A 18 -1.25 4.36 6.40
C ASN A 18 -1.38 4.86 4.96
N ILE A 19 -0.78 4.14 4.01
CA ILE A 19 -0.72 4.53 2.59
C ILE A 19 -1.14 3.35 1.72
N SER A 20 -2.05 3.59 0.78
CA SER A 20 -2.34 2.65 -0.32
C SER A 20 -1.51 3.00 -1.56
N PHE A 21 -0.96 1.97 -2.19
CA PHE A 21 -0.18 2.08 -3.42
C PHE A 21 -0.92 1.41 -4.59
N PRO A 22 -1.70 2.16 -5.39
CA PRO A 22 -2.44 1.60 -6.50
C PRO A 22 -1.56 0.73 -7.40
N TYR A 23 -2.16 -0.36 -7.90
CA TYR A 23 -1.56 -1.36 -8.78
C TYR A 23 -0.45 -2.22 -8.16
N VAL A 24 -0.24 -2.13 -6.85
CA VAL A 24 0.72 -2.92 -6.09
C VAL A 24 -0.01 -3.76 -5.05
N GLU A 25 0.33 -5.04 -4.96
CA GLU A 25 -0.19 -5.93 -3.93
C GLU A 25 0.61 -5.73 -2.62
N GLY A 26 -0.12 -5.58 -1.50
CA GLY A 26 0.46 -5.18 -0.21
C GLY A 26 1.38 -6.22 0.42
N GLU A 27 1.07 -7.52 0.31
CA GLU A 27 1.95 -8.59 0.80
C GLU A 27 3.27 -8.63 0.04
N GLY A 28 3.22 -8.51 -1.30
CA GLY A 28 4.41 -8.42 -2.15
C GLY A 28 5.29 -7.22 -1.79
N LEU A 29 4.69 -6.08 -1.45
CA LEU A 29 5.41 -4.91 -0.97
C LEU A 29 6.02 -5.15 0.42
N LEU A 30 5.30 -5.77 1.36
CA LEU A 30 5.85 -6.17 2.66
C LEU A 30 7.04 -7.12 2.52
N MET A 31 6.97 -8.10 1.61
CA MET A 31 8.08 -9.03 1.34
C MET A 31 9.34 -8.30 0.85
N LYS A 32 9.19 -7.28 0.01
CA LYS A 32 10.30 -6.42 -0.45
C LYS A 32 10.85 -5.53 0.68
N LEU A 33 10.04 -5.24 1.69
CA LEU A 33 10.37 -4.39 2.84
C LEU A 33 10.59 -5.16 4.14
N LYS A 34 10.82 -6.48 4.08
CA LYS A 34 10.95 -7.38 5.25
C LYS A 34 11.99 -6.99 6.30
N ASP A 35 12.95 -6.15 5.93
CA ASP A 35 13.96 -5.62 6.86
C ASP A 35 13.39 -4.52 7.79
N TYR A 36 12.14 -4.10 7.56
CA TYR A 36 11.40 -3.14 8.36
C TYR A 36 10.15 -3.78 8.96
N ALA A 37 9.89 -3.50 10.24
CA ALA A 37 8.69 -3.96 10.92
C ALA A 37 7.46 -3.13 10.49
N LEU A 38 6.79 -3.56 9.44
CA LEU A 38 5.60 -2.94 8.85
C LEU A 38 4.40 -3.89 8.92
N SER A 39 3.20 -3.38 8.64
CA SER A 39 1.97 -4.21 8.57
C SER A 39 1.10 -3.81 7.37
N SER A 40 0.40 -4.79 6.79
CA SER A 40 -0.67 -4.61 5.79
C SER A 40 -2.03 -4.94 6.43
N GLY A 41 -3.11 -4.34 5.92
CA GLY A 41 -4.48 -4.63 6.36
C GLY A 41 -4.89 -4.02 7.71
N SER A 42 -6.03 -4.49 8.27
CA SER A 42 -6.61 -4.01 9.53
C SER A 42 -6.02 -4.67 10.79
N ALA A 43 -5.38 -5.83 10.67
CA ALA A 43 -4.83 -6.57 11.81
C ALA A 43 -3.57 -7.34 11.41
N CYS A 44 -2.56 -7.34 12.28
CA CYS A 44 -1.24 -7.92 12.04
C CYS A 44 -1.23 -9.46 11.90
N THR A 45 -2.38 -10.16 11.98
CA THR A 45 -2.49 -11.63 11.98
C THR A 45 -3.91 -12.09 11.60
N SER A 46 -4.46 -11.64 10.47
CA SER A 46 -5.64 -12.31 9.91
C SER A 46 -5.16 -13.47 9.04
N ALA A 47 -5.50 -14.71 9.42
CA ALA A 47 -5.32 -15.87 8.54
C ALA A 47 -6.23 -15.81 7.28
N SER A 48 -7.07 -14.78 7.19
CA SER A 48 -7.98 -14.53 6.09
C SER A 48 -7.47 -13.35 5.27
N LEU A 49 -7.33 -13.57 3.96
CA LEU A 49 -6.88 -12.63 2.93
C LEU A 49 -7.93 -11.53 2.65
N GLU A 50 -8.62 -11.05 3.68
CA GLU A 50 -9.72 -10.10 3.54
C GLU A 50 -9.20 -8.66 3.63
N PRO A 51 -9.70 -7.75 2.78
CA PRO A 51 -9.29 -6.35 2.87
C PRO A 51 -9.69 -5.72 4.20
N SER A 52 -8.91 -4.73 4.62
CA SER A 52 -9.10 -4.01 5.88
C SER A 52 -10.52 -3.45 6.01
N TYR A 53 -11.30 -3.95 6.97
CA TYR A 53 -12.64 -3.45 7.27
C TYR A 53 -12.63 -1.96 7.68
N VAL A 54 -11.52 -1.50 8.29
CA VAL A 54 -11.32 -0.09 8.64
C VAL A 54 -11.17 0.76 7.38
N LEU A 55 -10.39 0.30 6.39
CA LEU A 55 -10.22 1.05 5.14
C LEU A 55 -11.51 1.05 4.32
N ARG A 56 -12.26 -0.06 4.30
CA ARG A 56 -13.61 -0.11 3.73
C ARG A 56 -14.54 0.91 4.39
N ALA A 57 -14.54 0.99 5.73
CA ALA A 57 -15.34 1.99 6.46
C ALA A 57 -14.89 3.44 6.20
N LEU A 58 -13.62 3.66 5.84
CA LEU A 58 -13.10 4.95 5.36
C LEU A 58 -13.39 5.22 3.87
N GLY A 59 -14.18 4.37 3.21
CA GLY A 59 -14.59 4.52 1.82
C GLY A 59 -13.53 4.11 0.80
N ARG A 60 -12.57 3.27 1.19
CA ARG A 60 -11.59 2.70 0.23
C ARG A 60 -12.17 1.45 -0.42
N SER A 61 -11.89 1.28 -1.71
CA SER A 61 -12.16 0.04 -2.42
C SER A 61 -11.27 -1.09 -1.90
N ASP A 62 -11.66 -2.33 -2.21
CA ASP A 62 -10.92 -3.52 -1.81
C ASP A 62 -9.51 -3.54 -2.39
N ASP A 63 -9.33 -3.13 -3.65
CA ASP A 63 -8.01 -2.99 -4.28
C ASP A 63 -7.10 -2.01 -3.53
N LEU A 64 -7.67 -0.88 -3.09
CA LEU A 64 -6.93 0.10 -2.29
C LEU A 64 -6.64 -0.42 -0.88
N ALA A 65 -7.56 -1.18 -0.29
CA ALA A 65 -7.34 -1.78 1.01
C ALA A 65 -6.26 -2.89 0.99
N HIS A 66 -6.20 -3.69 -0.08
CA HIS A 66 -5.17 -4.70 -0.30
C HIS A 66 -3.79 -4.12 -0.60
N SER A 67 -3.74 -2.95 -1.23
CA SER A 67 -2.50 -2.25 -1.54
C SER A 67 -1.98 -1.36 -0.39
N SER A 68 -2.56 -1.48 0.81
CA SER A 68 -2.26 -0.59 1.94
C SER A 68 -1.12 -1.11 2.82
N ILE A 69 -0.22 -0.19 3.21
CA ILE A 69 0.84 -0.42 4.19
C ILE A 69 0.70 0.61 5.31
N ARG A 70 0.81 0.14 6.56
CA ARG A 70 0.90 0.98 7.75
C ARG A 70 2.35 1.06 8.22
N PHE A 71 2.86 2.28 8.20
CA PHE A 71 4.16 2.69 8.70
C PHE A 71 4.01 3.21 10.13
N GLY A 72 4.74 2.58 11.06
CA GLY A 72 4.79 2.98 12.46
C GLY A 72 6.11 3.70 12.76
N PHE A 73 6.03 4.89 13.34
CA PHE A 73 7.19 5.65 13.82
C PHE A 73 7.07 5.88 15.31
N GLY A 74 8.15 5.65 16.04
CA GLY A 74 8.18 5.72 17.50
C GLY A 74 9.35 6.54 18.02
N ARG A 75 9.53 6.53 19.34
CA ARG A 75 10.59 7.26 20.05
C ARG A 75 12.00 6.96 19.53
N PHE A 76 12.22 5.75 19.00
CA PHE A 76 13.52 5.27 18.56
C PHE A 76 13.71 5.33 17.04
N SER A 77 12.70 5.79 16.29
CA SER A 77 12.82 5.99 14.85
C SER A 77 13.67 7.23 14.57
N THR A 78 14.68 7.11 13.71
CA THR A 78 15.52 8.25 13.30
C THR A 78 15.11 8.78 11.93
N GLU A 79 15.46 10.02 11.63
CA GLU A 79 15.24 10.61 10.30
C GLU A 79 15.91 9.77 9.19
N THR A 80 17.11 9.24 9.47
CA THR A 80 17.82 8.34 8.56
C THR A 80 17.02 7.08 8.26
N ASP A 81 16.38 6.47 9.28
CA ASP A 81 15.52 5.29 9.07
C ASP A 81 14.34 5.62 8.16
N VAL A 82 13.70 6.77 8.38
CA VAL A 82 12.57 7.26 7.58
C VAL A 82 12.99 7.47 6.13
N ILE A 83 14.11 8.16 5.89
CA ILE A 83 14.62 8.44 4.54
C ILE A 83 14.98 7.13 3.82
N ASN A 84 15.66 6.20 4.50
CA ASN A 84 16.04 4.92 3.92
C ASN A 84 14.81 4.06 3.58
N LEU A 85 13.84 4.02 4.49
CA LEU A 85 12.58 3.31 4.28
C LEU A 85 11.79 3.92 3.11
N ALA A 86 11.71 5.25 3.01
CA ALA A 86 11.02 5.92 1.91
C ALA A 86 11.67 5.58 0.55
N LYS A 87 13.00 5.63 0.45
CA LYS A 87 13.74 5.25 -0.76
C LYS A 87 13.50 3.79 -1.15
N LYS A 88 13.56 2.88 -0.18
CA LYS A 88 13.34 1.45 -0.42
C LYS A 88 11.89 1.17 -0.83
N THR A 89 10.93 1.86 -0.21
CA THR A 89 9.50 1.77 -0.54
C THR A 89 9.26 2.24 -1.97
N ALA A 90 9.79 3.41 -2.36
CA ALA A 90 9.64 3.93 -3.71
C ALA A 90 10.24 2.97 -4.76
N SER A 91 11.44 2.45 -4.51
CA SER A 91 12.07 1.45 -5.38
C SER A 91 11.23 0.17 -5.48
N ALA A 92 10.77 -0.37 -4.36
CA ALA A 92 9.94 -1.58 -4.34
C ALA A 92 8.60 -1.40 -5.08
N VAL A 93 7.92 -0.27 -4.86
CA VAL A 93 6.67 0.08 -5.55
C VAL A 93 6.88 0.14 -7.06
N ASN A 94 7.95 0.79 -7.53
CA ASN A 94 8.24 0.90 -8.96
C ASN A 94 8.51 -0.47 -9.59
N ASN A 95 9.34 -1.30 -8.94
CA ASN A 95 9.61 -2.66 -9.41
C ASN A 95 8.31 -3.50 -9.49
N LEU A 96 7.45 -3.43 -8.47
CA LEU A 96 6.20 -4.19 -8.47
C LEU A 96 5.22 -3.69 -9.53
N ARG A 97 5.19 -2.38 -9.79
CA ARG A 97 4.39 -1.77 -10.85
C ARG A 97 4.84 -2.20 -12.24
N GLU A 98 6.14 -2.31 -12.49
CA GLU A 98 6.67 -2.81 -13.77
C GLU A 98 6.25 -4.24 -14.09
N MET A 99 5.90 -5.03 -13.08
CA MET A 99 5.41 -6.40 -13.24
C MET A 99 3.87 -6.51 -13.15
N SER A 100 3.17 -5.39 -12.96
CA SER A 100 1.72 -5.37 -12.71
C SER A 100 0.94 -5.16 -14.00
N PRO A 101 0.14 -6.15 -14.46
CA PRO A 101 -0.70 -6.00 -15.64
C PRO A 101 -1.72 -4.85 -15.48
N LEU A 102 -2.22 -4.65 -14.26
CA LEU A 102 -3.15 -3.56 -13.93
C LEU A 102 -2.50 -2.18 -14.17
N TYR A 103 -1.21 -2.05 -13.87
CA TYR A 103 -0.49 -0.82 -14.09
C TYR A 103 -0.23 -0.55 -15.58
N GLU A 104 0.07 -1.59 -16.37
CA GLU A 104 0.20 -1.48 -17.82
C GLU A 104 -1.11 -1.06 -18.49
N MET A 105 -2.23 -1.66 -18.06
CA MET A 105 -3.57 -1.31 -18.54
C MET A 105 -3.91 0.15 -18.20
N ALA A 106 -3.66 0.58 -16.96
CA ALA A 106 -3.88 1.96 -16.53
C ALA A 106 -3.02 2.96 -17.32
N LYS A 107 -1.73 2.65 -17.56
CA LYS A 107 -0.84 3.45 -18.41
C LYS A 107 -1.34 3.57 -19.85
N SER A 108 -2.00 2.53 -20.35
CA SER A 108 -2.60 2.50 -21.69
C SER A 108 -3.94 3.24 -21.76
N GLY A 109 -4.38 3.86 -20.66
CA GLY A 109 -5.63 4.64 -20.58
C GLY A 109 -6.88 3.78 -20.38
N ILE A 110 -6.73 2.49 -20.05
CA ILE A 110 -7.87 1.61 -19.79
C ILE A 110 -8.42 1.92 -18.40
N ASP A 111 -9.71 2.20 -18.34
CA ASP A 111 -10.43 2.34 -17.07
C ASP A 111 -10.67 0.95 -16.46
N LEU A 112 -9.91 0.60 -15.42
CA LEU A 112 -10.04 -0.68 -14.72
C LEU A 112 -11.40 -0.88 -14.05
N SER A 113 -12.13 0.21 -13.74
CA SER A 113 -13.48 0.11 -13.14
C SER A 113 -14.53 -0.39 -14.14
N SER A 114 -14.23 -0.28 -15.44
CA SER A 114 -15.09 -0.75 -16.53
C SER A 114 -14.89 -2.23 -16.88
N ILE A 115 -13.86 -2.88 -16.32
CA ILE A 115 -13.53 -4.27 -16.57
C ILE A 115 -14.36 -5.17 -15.65
N LYS A 116 -15.06 -6.15 -16.23
CA LYS A 116 -15.73 -7.19 -15.44
C LYS A 116 -14.71 -8.22 -14.98
N TRP A 117 -14.31 -8.12 -13.71
CA TRP A 117 -13.49 -9.11 -13.05
C TRP A 117 -14.33 -10.34 -12.68
N THR A 118 -13.81 -11.53 -12.95
CA THR A 118 -14.34 -12.77 -12.35
C THR A 118 -13.88 -12.82 -10.90
N ALA A 119 -14.85 -12.91 -9.99
CA ALA A 119 -14.63 -13.15 -8.56
C ALA A 119 -14.17 -14.58 -8.29
#